data_AF-L5LF41-F1
#
_entry.id   AF-L5LF41-F1
#
_cell.length_a   1.000
_cell.length_b   1.000
_cell.length_c   1.000
_cell.angle_alpha   90.00
_cell.angle_beta   90.00
_cell.angle_gamma   90.00
#
_symmetry.space_group_name_H-M   'P 1'
#
loop_
_entity.id
_entity.type
_entity.pdbx_description
1 polymer ?
#
loop_
_entity_poly.entity_id
_entity_poly.type
_entity_poly.pdbx_seq_one_letter_code
_entity_poly.pdbx_strand_id
1 'polypeptide(L)'
;MRCGFLCRFLWLWPYLFYAEAAPIQKVQDDTKTLIKTIVTRINDISHTRSVSSKQRVTGLDFIPGLHPILSLSRMDQTLAIYQQILTSLPSGNVLQISNDLENLRDLLHLLASSNSCPFPRTRSLKTLEGLDDALEASLYSTEVVVLSRLQGSLQDMLQQLDFSPGC
;
A
#
# COMPACT_ATOMS: atom_id res chain seq x y z
N MET A 1 -46.15 -34.86 -11.98
CA MET A 1 -44.87 -34.56 -12.65
C MET A 1 -44.44 -33.12 -12.36
N ARG A 2 -43.75 -32.85 -11.22
CA ARG A 2 -43.14 -31.52 -10.93
C ARG A 2 -41.84 -31.57 -10.10
N CYS A 3 -41.37 -32.75 -9.67
CA CYS A 3 -40.21 -32.87 -8.77
C CYS A 3 -38.84 -32.89 -9.49
N GLY A 4 -38.80 -33.23 -10.79
CA GLY A 4 -37.54 -33.36 -11.54
C GLY A 4 -36.84 -32.04 -11.89
N PHE A 5 -37.59 -30.94 -12.04
CA PHE A 5 -37.01 -29.64 -12.37
C PHE A 5 -36.34 -28.98 -11.16
N LEU A 6 -36.92 -29.10 -9.95
CA LEU A 6 -36.36 -28.53 -8.72
C LEU A 6 -35.06 -29.23 -8.31
N CYS A 7 -34.97 -30.55 -8.46
CA CYS A 7 -33.75 -31.31 -8.14
C CYS A 7 -32.57 -30.97 -9.08
N ARG A 8 -32.82 -30.59 -10.33
CA ARG A 8 -31.76 -30.16 -11.27
C ARG A 8 -31.16 -28.80 -10.92
N PHE A 9 -31.96 -27.86 -10.40
CA PHE A 9 -31.45 -26.57 -9.92
C PHE A 9 -30.63 -26.71 -8.64
N LEU A 10 -31.03 -27.60 -7.72
CA LEU A 10 -30.27 -27.92 -6.50
C LEU A 10 -28.88 -28.51 -6.79
N TRP A 11 -28.73 -29.23 -7.91
CA TRP A 11 -27.46 -29.87 -8.29
C TRP A 11 -26.45 -28.90 -8.94
N LEU A 12 -26.93 -27.75 -9.45
CA LEU A 12 -26.08 -26.70 -10.02
C LEU A 12 -25.58 -25.69 -8.97
N TRP A 13 -26.19 -25.65 -7.80
CA TRP A 13 -25.78 -24.75 -6.70
C TRP A 13 -24.32 -24.91 -6.25
N PRO A 14 -23.77 -26.13 -6.04
CA PRO A 14 -22.39 -26.28 -5.58
C PRO A 14 -21.35 -25.82 -6.62
N TYR A 15 -21.70 -25.76 -7.91
CA TYR A 15 -20.80 -25.25 -8.94
C TYR A 15 -20.69 -23.72 -8.93
N LEU A 16 -21.72 -23.02 -8.45
CA LEU A 16 -21.70 -21.55 -8.33
C LEU A 16 -20.92 -21.10 -7.10
N PHE A 17 -20.97 -21.86 -5.99
CA PHE A 17 -20.24 -21.52 -4.75
C PHE A 17 -18.72 -21.68 -4.85
N TYR A 18 -18.21 -22.46 -5.80
CA TYR A 18 -16.76 -22.70 -5.94
C TYR A 18 -16.03 -21.56 -6.70
N ALA A 19 -16.77 -20.69 -7.39
CA ALA A 19 -16.17 -19.64 -8.22
C ALA A 19 -15.72 -18.39 -7.46
N GLU A 20 -16.19 -18.20 -6.21
CA GLU A 20 -16.11 -16.89 -5.54
C GLU A 20 -14.89 -16.72 -4.60
N ALA A 21 -14.20 -17.81 -4.25
CA ALA A 21 -13.01 -17.76 -3.38
C ALA A 21 -11.68 -17.48 -4.11
N ALA A 22 -11.58 -17.86 -5.40
CA ALA A 22 -10.38 -17.64 -6.22
C ALA A 22 -9.97 -16.15 -6.43
N PRO A 23 -10.89 -15.18 -6.61
CA PRO A 23 -10.48 -13.79 -6.86
C PRO A 23 -9.82 -13.11 -5.66
N ILE A 24 -10.20 -13.44 -4.42
CA ILE A 24 -9.68 -12.77 -3.22
C ILE A 24 -8.22 -13.14 -2.98
N GLN A 25 -7.91 -14.44 -3.03
CA GLN A 25 -6.54 -14.93 -2.87
C GLN A 25 -5.61 -14.32 -3.92
N LYS A 26 -6.10 -14.23 -5.17
CA LYS A 26 -5.34 -13.60 -6.26
C LYS A 26 -5.05 -12.12 -5.99
N VAL A 27 -6.06 -11.35 -5.58
CA VAL A 27 -5.87 -9.92 -5.25
C VAL A 27 -4.86 -9.76 -4.11
N GLN A 28 -4.92 -10.62 -3.09
CA GLN A 28 -3.95 -10.62 -2.00
C GLN A 28 -2.53 -10.95 -2.48
N ASP A 29 -2.36 -11.95 -3.35
CA ASP A 29 -1.06 -12.34 -3.90
C ASP A 29 -0.48 -11.24 -4.83
N ASP A 30 -1.33 -10.61 -5.64
CA ASP A 30 -0.96 -9.46 -6.48
C ASP A 30 -0.53 -8.27 -5.60
N THR A 31 -1.25 -8.01 -4.49
CA THR A 31 -0.90 -6.98 -3.51
C THR A 31 0.48 -7.24 -2.90
N LYS A 32 0.74 -8.47 -2.44
CA LYS A 32 2.04 -8.87 -1.86
C LYS A 32 3.17 -8.77 -2.89
N THR A 33 2.89 -9.15 -4.13
CA THR A 33 3.87 -9.08 -5.22
C THR A 33 4.25 -7.64 -5.50
N LEU A 34 3.28 -6.74 -5.62
CA LEU A 34 3.53 -5.33 -5.86
C LEU A 34 4.31 -4.68 -4.69
N ILE A 35 3.97 -5.00 -3.45
CA ILE A 35 4.74 -4.53 -2.28
C ILE A 35 6.21 -4.94 -2.40
N LYS A 36 6.49 -6.22 -2.72
CA LYS A 36 7.86 -6.71 -2.90
C LYS A 36 8.58 -5.98 -4.04
N THR A 37 7.91 -5.75 -5.16
CA THR A 37 8.45 -4.99 -6.29
C THR A 37 8.86 -3.57 -5.88
N ILE A 38 8.01 -2.87 -5.11
CA ILE A 38 8.31 -1.52 -4.63
C ILE A 38 9.51 -1.54 -3.69
N VAL A 39 9.55 -2.49 -2.73
CA VAL A 39 10.67 -2.63 -1.79
C VAL A 39 11.99 -2.88 -2.53
N THR A 40 12.00 -3.76 -3.53
CA THR A 40 13.18 -4.00 -4.37
C THR A 40 13.61 -2.73 -5.08
N ARG A 41 12.68 -1.97 -5.67
CA ARG A 41 13.02 -0.71 -6.33
C ARG A 41 13.62 0.32 -5.38
N ILE A 42 13.10 0.43 -4.15
CA ILE A 42 13.67 1.31 -3.12
C ILE A 42 15.12 0.90 -2.80
N ASN A 43 15.38 -0.41 -2.69
CA ASN A 43 16.74 -0.93 -2.48
C ASN A 43 17.67 -0.57 -3.65
N ASP A 44 17.21 -0.70 -4.90
CA ASP A 44 18.02 -0.38 -6.08
C ASP A 44 18.39 1.12 -6.12
N ILE A 45 17.46 2.00 -5.74
CA ILE A 45 17.74 3.45 -5.60
C ILE A 45 18.74 3.71 -4.47
N SER A 46 18.62 2.99 -3.36
CA SER A 46 19.51 3.13 -2.20
C SER A 46 20.93 2.59 -2.48
N HIS A 47 21.06 1.52 -3.26
CA HIS A 47 22.36 0.97 -3.66
C HIS A 47 23.10 1.84 -4.68
N THR A 48 22.36 2.53 -5.56
CA THR A 48 22.95 3.49 -6.51
C THR A 48 23.35 4.82 -5.83
N ARG A 49 22.82 5.08 -4.63
CA ARG A 49 23.08 6.28 -3.84
C ARG A 49 23.77 5.91 -2.52
N SER A 50 25.10 5.91 -2.51
CA SER A 50 25.86 5.68 -1.27
C SER A 50 25.53 6.77 -0.24
N VAL A 51 24.76 6.43 0.80
CA VAL A 51 24.46 7.38 1.89
C VAL A 51 24.77 6.75 3.24
N SER A 52 25.54 7.49 4.04
CA SER A 52 25.87 7.15 5.41
C SER A 52 24.60 7.15 6.27
N SER A 53 24.34 6.04 6.96
CA SER A 53 23.14 5.78 7.77
C SER A 53 22.99 6.65 9.04
N LYS A 54 23.82 7.69 9.22
CA LYS A 54 23.91 8.48 10.46
C LYS A 54 23.25 9.86 10.41
N GLN A 55 22.56 10.23 9.33
CA GLN A 55 21.94 11.55 9.25
C GLN A 55 20.58 11.57 9.99
N ARG A 56 20.58 12.10 11.22
CA ARG A 56 19.37 12.31 12.01
C ARG A 56 18.72 13.63 11.54
N VAL A 57 17.78 13.54 10.60
CA VAL A 57 17.04 14.70 10.10
C VAL A 57 15.90 15.02 11.07
N THR A 58 15.91 16.22 11.65
CA THR A 58 14.82 16.78 12.47
C THR A 58 13.78 17.45 11.57
N GLY A 59 12.50 17.46 11.95
CA GLY A 59 11.42 18.13 11.20
C GLY A 59 10.63 17.23 10.23
N LEU A 60 10.91 15.92 10.21
CA LEU A 60 10.18 14.93 9.41
C LEU A 60 9.17 14.13 10.23
N ASP A 61 8.62 14.72 11.30
CA ASP A 61 7.69 14.04 12.22
C ASP A 61 6.33 13.75 11.57
N PHE A 62 6.03 14.41 10.45
CA PHE A 62 4.84 14.17 9.63
C PHE A 62 4.91 12.89 8.77
N ILE A 63 6.10 12.31 8.56
CA ILE A 63 6.22 11.07 7.78
C ILE A 63 5.73 9.91 8.65
N PRO A 64 4.72 9.13 8.20
CA PRO A 64 4.18 8.00 8.96
C PRO A 64 5.28 7.06 9.42
N GLY A 65 5.24 6.71 10.70
CA GLY A 65 6.15 5.74 11.29
C GLY A 65 5.71 4.30 11.05
N LEU A 66 6.45 3.36 11.64
CA LEU A 66 6.04 1.97 11.73
C LEU A 66 4.79 1.84 12.61
N HIS A 67 3.85 1.00 12.21
CA HIS A 67 2.57 0.84 12.89
C HIS A 67 2.30 -0.64 13.18
N PRO A 68 2.25 -1.04 14.47
CA PRO A 68 2.18 -2.46 14.84
C PRO A 68 0.82 -3.11 14.53
N ILE A 69 -0.23 -2.32 14.27
CA ILE A 69 -1.56 -2.80 13.88
C ILE A 69 -2.05 -1.94 12.72
N LEU A 70 -2.10 -2.54 11.53
CA LEU A 70 -2.53 -1.90 10.29
C LEU A 70 -3.84 -2.54 9.82
N SER A 71 -4.93 -1.76 9.88
CA SER A 71 -6.13 -2.09 9.11
C SER A 71 -5.95 -1.65 7.65
N LEU A 72 -6.70 -2.23 6.71
CA LEU A 72 -6.61 -1.88 5.29
C LEU A 72 -6.82 -0.37 5.06
N SER A 73 -7.69 0.27 5.86
CA SER A 73 -7.92 1.72 5.83
C SER A 73 -6.68 2.51 6.23
N ARG A 74 -5.99 2.09 7.31
CA ARG A 74 -4.74 2.72 7.74
C ARG A 74 -3.62 2.53 6.72
N MET A 75 -3.58 1.38 6.04
CA MET A 75 -2.64 1.13 4.96
C MET A 75 -2.87 2.14 3.82
N ASP A 76 -4.10 2.31 3.34
CA ASP A 76 -4.43 3.30 2.30
C ASP A 76 -4.08 4.73 2.70
N GLN A 77 -4.40 5.12 3.94
CA GLN A 77 -4.04 6.45 4.46
C GLN A 77 -2.53 6.67 4.47
N THR A 78 -1.78 5.67 4.92
CA THR A 78 -0.31 5.72 4.97
C THR A 78 0.27 5.86 3.56
N LEU A 79 -0.22 5.07 2.61
CA LEU A 79 0.22 5.14 1.21
C LEU A 79 -0.14 6.48 0.57
N ALA A 80 -1.31 7.04 0.86
CA ALA A 80 -1.73 8.36 0.37
C ALA A 80 -0.79 9.48 0.84
N ILE A 81 -0.32 9.43 2.09
CA ILE A 81 0.66 10.37 2.63
C ILE A 81 1.98 10.25 1.87
N TYR A 82 2.49 9.02 1.70
CA TYR A 82 3.72 8.81 0.96
C TYR A 82 3.60 9.28 -0.48
N GLN A 83 2.50 9.02 -1.18
CA GLN A 83 2.28 9.55 -2.53
C GLN A 83 2.39 11.07 -2.57
N GLN A 84 1.76 11.78 -1.63
CA GLN A 84 1.83 13.24 -1.57
C GLN A 84 3.27 13.73 -1.38
N ILE A 85 4.04 13.11 -0.49
CA ILE A 85 5.46 13.44 -0.27
C ILE A 85 6.29 13.11 -1.51
N LEU A 86 6.08 11.96 -2.13
CA LEU A 86 6.83 11.54 -3.31
C LEU A 86 6.57 12.46 -4.51
N THR A 87 5.34 12.95 -4.68
CA THR A 87 5.01 13.91 -5.76
C THR A 87 5.67 15.28 -5.59
N SER A 88 6.09 15.66 -4.39
CA SER A 88 6.82 16.92 -4.17
C SER A 88 8.34 16.76 -4.33
N LEU A 89 8.85 15.54 -4.54
CA LEU A 89 10.28 15.29 -4.74
C LEU A 89 10.64 15.33 -6.24
N PRO A 90 11.73 16.03 -6.65
CA PRO A 90 12.07 16.25 -8.06
C PRO A 90 12.75 15.04 -8.76
N SER A 91 12.54 13.82 -8.27
CA SER A 91 13.30 12.62 -8.63
C SER A 91 12.50 11.71 -9.59
N GLY A 92 13.07 11.41 -10.77
CA GLY A 92 12.41 10.56 -11.78
C GLY A 92 12.15 9.12 -11.30
N ASN A 93 13.02 8.58 -10.46
CA ASN A 93 12.85 7.24 -9.87
C ASN A 93 11.70 7.22 -8.83
N VAL A 94 11.48 8.36 -8.15
CA VAL A 94 10.41 8.54 -7.16
C VAL A 94 9.03 8.61 -7.82
N LEU A 95 8.94 9.17 -9.04
CA LEU A 95 7.68 9.18 -9.81
C LEU A 95 7.15 7.76 -10.04
N GLN A 96 8.05 6.83 -10.39
CA GLN A 96 7.67 5.44 -10.64
C GLN A 96 7.17 4.74 -9.37
N ILE A 97 7.80 5.03 -8.22
CA ILE A 97 7.33 4.54 -6.92
C ILE A 97 5.95 5.12 -6.61
N SER A 98 5.72 6.42 -6.85
CA SER A 98 4.41 7.05 -6.61
C SER A 98 3.27 6.36 -7.39
N ASN A 99 3.51 6.01 -8.65
CA ASN A 99 2.57 5.26 -9.47
C ASN A 99 2.33 3.84 -8.94
N ASP A 100 3.38 3.15 -8.48
CA ASP A 100 3.23 1.83 -7.88
C ASP A 100 2.44 1.90 -6.57
N LEU A 101 2.59 2.97 -5.77
CA LEU A 101 1.75 3.19 -4.59
C LEU A 101 0.28 3.40 -4.97
N GLU A 102 -0.02 4.00 -6.12
CA GLU A 102 -1.41 4.17 -6.59
C GLU A 102 -2.04 2.82 -6.91
N ASN A 103 -1.31 2.00 -7.68
CA ASN A 103 -1.72 0.63 -7.99
C ASN A 103 -1.90 -0.20 -6.72
N LEU A 104 -1.04 0.00 -5.71
CA LEU A 104 -1.15 -0.70 -4.43
C LEU A 104 -2.40 -0.27 -3.66
N ARG A 105 -2.75 1.01 -3.66
CA ARG A 105 -3.99 1.50 -3.05
C ARG A 105 -5.21 0.92 -3.75
N ASP A 106 -5.21 0.84 -5.08
CA ASP A 106 -6.29 0.22 -5.84
C ASP A 106 -6.47 -1.28 -5.50
N LEU A 107 -5.36 -2.01 -5.31
CA LEU A 107 -5.42 -3.40 -4.83
C LEU A 107 -5.96 -3.51 -3.40
N LEU A 108 -5.59 -2.61 -2.49
CA LEU A 108 -6.16 -2.57 -1.14
C LEU A 108 -7.67 -2.28 -1.16
N HIS A 109 -8.12 -1.40 -2.04
CA HIS A 109 -9.54 -1.13 -2.27
C HIS A 109 -10.29 -2.38 -2.76
N LEU A 110 -9.71 -3.13 -3.71
CA LEU A 110 -10.28 -4.38 -4.20
C LEU A 110 -10.36 -5.42 -3.08
N LEU A 111 -9.31 -5.55 -2.27
CA LEU A 111 -9.26 -6.46 -1.12
C LEU A 111 -10.31 -6.08 -0.05
N ALA A 112 -10.49 -4.80 0.22
CA ALA A 112 -11.50 -4.33 1.15
C ALA A 112 -12.92 -4.58 0.63
N SER A 113 -13.15 -4.36 -0.67
CA SER A 113 -14.43 -4.67 -1.33
C SER A 113 -14.75 -6.16 -1.24
N SER A 114 -13.77 -7.04 -1.45
CA SER A 114 -14.00 -8.48 -1.30
C SER A 114 -14.28 -8.90 0.14
N ASN A 115 -13.76 -8.16 1.12
CA ASN A 115 -14.02 -8.38 2.55
C ASN A 115 -15.31 -7.69 3.04
N SER A 116 -16.12 -7.12 2.14
CA SER A 116 -17.36 -6.40 2.48
C SER A 116 -17.15 -5.22 3.45
N CYS A 117 -16.00 -4.55 3.35
CA CYS A 117 -15.66 -3.45 4.24
C CYS A 117 -16.07 -2.08 3.68
N PRO A 118 -16.61 -1.17 4.52
CA PRO A 118 -16.78 0.22 4.16
C PRO A 118 -15.40 0.87 4.06
N PHE A 119 -14.92 1.05 2.83
CA PHE A 119 -13.58 1.57 2.56
C PHE A 119 -13.67 2.97 1.95
N PRO A 120 -13.77 4.05 2.76
CA PRO A 120 -13.76 5.40 2.23
C PRO A 120 -12.39 5.68 1.61
N ARG A 121 -12.35 6.02 0.33
CA ARG A 121 -11.12 6.44 -0.33
C ARG A 121 -10.54 7.64 0.42
N THR A 122 -9.33 7.51 0.94
CA THR A 122 -8.65 8.62 1.60
C THR A 122 -8.47 9.73 0.56
N ARG A 123 -9.18 10.84 0.76
CA ARG A 123 -8.98 12.08 -0.01
C ARG A 123 -7.65 12.68 0.41
N SER A 124 -7.00 13.40 -0.49
CA SER A 124 -5.69 13.99 -0.24
C SER A 124 -5.68 14.71 1.12
N LEU A 125 -4.66 14.44 1.92
CA LEU A 125 -4.50 15.13 3.19
C LEU A 125 -4.30 16.62 2.91
N LYS A 126 -4.84 17.45 3.81
CA LYS A 126 -4.52 18.88 3.85
C LYS A 126 -2.99 19.00 3.81
N THR A 127 -2.50 19.97 3.04
CA THR A 127 -1.09 20.30 2.81
C THR A 127 -0.22 19.86 3.98
N LEU A 128 0.76 18.99 3.72
CA LEU A 128 1.70 18.50 4.73
C LEU A 128 2.51 19.69 5.26
N GLU A 129 2.03 20.31 6.33
CA GLU A 129 2.65 21.47 6.97
C GLU A 129 4.06 21.08 7.44
N GLY A 130 5.08 21.79 6.98
CA GLY A 130 6.50 21.51 7.24
C GLY A 130 7.22 20.65 6.21
N LEU A 131 6.54 20.12 5.19
CA LEU A 131 7.20 19.39 4.08
C LEU A 131 8.11 20.33 3.28
N ASP A 132 7.64 21.52 2.93
CA ASP A 132 8.43 22.52 2.19
C ASP A 132 9.68 22.93 2.98
N ASP A 133 9.55 23.21 4.28
CA ASP A 133 10.68 23.56 5.14
C ASP A 133 11.73 22.43 5.22
N ALA A 134 11.29 21.17 5.23
CA ALA A 134 12.17 20.00 5.25
C ALA A 134 12.83 19.73 3.89
N LEU A 135 12.17 20.08 2.78
CA LEU A 135 12.72 20.01 1.44
C LEU A 135 13.80 21.08 1.23
N GLU A 136 13.56 22.31 1.71
CA GLU A 136 14.53 23.42 1.66
C GLU A 136 15.81 23.11 2.45
N ALA A 137 15.71 22.38 3.57
CA ALA A 137 16.87 22.04 4.39
C ALA A 137 17.84 21.06 3.70
N SER A 138 17.34 20.01 3.06
CA SER A 138 18.13 19.09 2.23
C SER A 138 17.26 18.07 1.48
N LEU A 139 17.01 18.32 0.18
CA LEU A 139 16.24 17.42 -0.69
C LEU A 139 16.76 15.97 -0.68
N TYR A 140 18.09 15.79 -0.77
CA TYR A 140 18.71 14.46 -0.82
C TYR A 140 18.55 13.70 0.49
N SER A 141 18.70 14.38 1.63
CA SER A 141 18.52 13.78 2.94
C SER A 141 17.05 13.43 3.19
N THR A 142 16.12 14.25 2.70
CA THR A 142 14.67 14.02 2.82
C THR A 142 14.21 12.83 1.98
N GLU A 143 14.63 12.72 0.72
CA GLU A 143 14.28 11.58 -0.15
C GLU A 143 14.71 10.23 0.47
N VAL A 144 15.94 10.15 0.98
CA VAL A 144 16.46 8.92 1.60
C VAL A 144 15.65 8.52 2.84
N VAL A 145 15.33 9.49 3.71
CA VAL A 145 14.55 9.22 4.92
C VAL A 145 13.12 8.79 4.56
N VAL A 146 12.49 9.46 3.60
CA VAL A 146 11.14 9.11 3.13
C VAL A 146 11.12 7.69 2.57
N LEU A 147 12.06 7.35 1.69
CA LEU A 147 12.14 6.02 1.08
C LEU A 147 12.43 4.92 2.11
N SER A 148 13.31 5.19 3.09
CA SER A 148 13.60 4.26 4.18
C SER A 148 12.38 4.01 5.06
N ARG A 149 11.62 5.06 5.43
CA ARG A 149 10.39 4.90 6.22
C ARG A 149 9.29 4.19 5.41
N LEU A 150 9.13 4.52 4.12
CA LEU A 150 8.19 3.86 3.22
C LEU A 150 8.50 2.36 3.12
N GLN A 151 9.76 1.99 2.96
CA GLN A 151 10.17 0.59 2.95
C GLN A 151 9.75 -0.15 4.22
N GLY A 152 9.98 0.46 5.39
CA GLY A 152 9.54 -0.10 6.67
C GLY A 152 8.02 -0.28 6.73
N SER A 153 7.25 0.74 6.35
CA SER A 153 5.78 0.66 6.30
C SER A 153 5.29 -0.43 5.33
N LEU A 154 5.94 -0.60 4.18
CA LEU A 154 5.61 -1.64 3.21
C LEU A 154 5.89 -3.06 3.75
N GLN A 155 6.97 -3.22 4.51
CA GLN A 155 7.28 -4.50 5.17
C GLN A 155 6.26 -4.83 6.26
N ASP A 156 5.84 -3.84 7.06
CA ASP A 156 4.76 -4.01 8.04
C ASP A 156 3.45 -4.42 7.34
N MET A 157 3.09 -3.74 6.24
CA MET A 157 1.89 -4.09 5.44
C MET A 157 1.97 -5.52 4.91
N LEU A 158 3.12 -5.93 4.38
CA LEU A 158 3.33 -7.28 3.86
C LEU A 158 3.08 -8.33 4.94
N GLN A 159 3.63 -8.12 6.14
CA GLN A 159 3.43 -9.00 7.28
C GLN A 159 1.95 -9.04 7.71
N GLN A 160 1.29 -7.89 7.76
CA GLN A 160 -0.12 -7.81 8.18
C GLN A 160 -1.06 -8.48 7.18
N LEU A 161 -0.76 -8.42 5.87
CA LEU A 161 -1.53 -9.11 4.83
C LEU A 161 -1.49 -10.64 4.98
N ASP A 162 -0.52 -11.22 5.69
CA ASP A 162 -0.53 -12.66 5.99
C ASP A 162 -1.56 -13.04 7.05
N PHE A 163 -1.99 -12.08 7.89
CA PHE A 163 -2.93 -12.31 8.99
C PHE A 163 -4.37 -11.89 8.70
N SER A 164 -4.70 -11.57 7.44
CA SER A 164 -6.02 -11.05 7.03
C SER A 164 -6.42 -9.82 7.87
N PRO A 165 -5.80 -8.65 7.59
CA PRO A 165 -6.00 -7.48 8.42
C PRO A 165 -7.45 -7.02 8.36
N GLY A 166 -7.93 -6.48 9.48
CA GLY A 166 -9.25 -5.85 9.52
C GLY A 166 -9.32 -4.62 8.63
N CYS A 167 -10.52 -4.04 8.60
CA CYS A 167 -10.79 -2.71 8.05
C CYS A 167 -10.81 -1.71 9.22
#